data_AF-A0A3Q2YID3-F1
#
_entry.id   AF-A0A3Q2YID3-F1
#
_cell.length_a   1.000
_cell.length_b   1.000
_cell.length_c   1.000
_cell.angle_alpha   90.00
_cell.angle_beta   90.00
_cell.angle_gamma   90.00
#
_symmetry.space_group_name_H-M   'P 1'
#
loop_
_entity.id
_entity.type
_entity.pdbx_description
1 polymer ?
#
loop_
_entity_poly.entity_id
_entity_poly.type
_entity_poly.pdbx_seq_one_letter_code
_entity_poly.pdbx_strand_id
1 'polypeptide(L)'
;MSSQQESLYFQKRPQTHCEQHRDRAQATGPEGKPIPGAYIPHCDTNGRYTSQQCHGSTGHCWCVDSHGQERPGTRTPPGTTPIDCERPSKK
;
A
#
# COMPACT_ATOMS: atom_id res chain seq x y z
N MET A 1 26.15 19.38 -23.26
CA MET A 1 26.18 17.93 -22.95
C MET A 1 26.25 17.70 -21.44
N SER A 2 25.30 18.21 -20.64
CA SER A 2 25.33 18.01 -19.18
C SER A 2 23.99 18.32 -18.50
N SER A 3 22.89 17.84 -19.08
CA SER A 3 21.54 17.98 -18.47
C SER A 3 20.78 16.65 -18.40
N GLN A 4 21.32 15.60 -19.02
CA GLN A 4 20.74 14.24 -18.99
C GLN A 4 21.46 13.30 -18.00
N GLN A 5 22.62 13.70 -17.47
CA GLN A 5 23.38 12.90 -16.50
C GLN A 5 22.85 13.07 -15.07
N GLU A 6 22.32 14.25 -14.74
CA GLU A 6 21.73 14.57 -13.41
C GLU A 6 20.32 13.99 -13.21
N SER A 7 19.60 13.67 -14.29
CA SER A 7 18.25 13.10 -14.23
C SER A 7 18.24 11.60 -13.92
N LEU A 8 19.39 10.93 -14.04
CA LEU A 8 19.54 9.51 -13.72
C LEU A 8 20.02 9.26 -12.28
N TYR A 9 20.58 10.27 -11.59
CA TYR A 9 20.80 10.23 -10.12
C TYR A 9 19.60 10.75 -9.32
N PHE A 10 18.57 11.29 -9.97
CA PHE A 10 17.21 11.39 -9.42
C PHE A 10 16.45 10.05 -9.50
N GLN A 11 17.19 8.95 -9.54
CA GLN A 11 16.68 7.62 -9.24
C GLN A 11 16.19 7.63 -7.79
N LYS A 12 14.90 7.96 -7.66
CA LYS A 12 14.10 7.69 -6.47
C LYS A 12 14.57 6.34 -5.92
N ARG A 13 14.90 6.32 -4.63
CA ARG A 13 15.23 5.13 -3.83
C ARG A 13 14.56 3.89 -4.43
N PRO A 14 15.28 2.76 -4.60
CA PRO A 14 14.74 1.56 -5.24
C PRO A 14 13.33 1.29 -4.74
N GLN A 15 12.36 1.37 -5.65
CA GLN A 15 10.95 1.33 -5.28
C GLN A 15 10.66 0.02 -4.57
N THR A 16 10.10 0.11 -3.37
CA THR A 16 9.81 -1.08 -2.59
C THR A 16 8.63 -1.84 -3.15
N HIS A 17 8.40 -3.06 -2.65
CA HIS A 17 7.23 -3.85 -3.03
C HIS A 17 5.91 -3.09 -2.79
N CYS A 18 5.79 -2.38 -1.66
CA CYS A 18 4.59 -1.61 -1.35
C CYS A 18 4.43 -0.41 -2.29
N GLU A 19 5.50 0.35 -2.52
CA GLU A 19 5.46 1.52 -3.39
C GLU A 19 5.14 1.11 -4.83
N GLN A 20 5.70 -0.01 -5.32
CA GLN A 20 5.39 -0.55 -6.66
C GLN A 20 3.94 -0.96 -6.78
N HIS A 21 3.40 -1.61 -5.76
CA HIS A 21 2.01 -2.00 -5.73
C HIS A 21 1.08 -0.77 -5.72
N ARG A 22 1.40 0.26 -4.93
CA ARG A 22 0.66 1.53 -4.89
C ARG A 22 0.60 2.19 -6.26
N ASP A 23 1.74 2.33 -6.93
CA ASP A 23 1.81 3.02 -8.21
C ASP A 23 1.06 2.26 -9.31
N ARG A 24 1.13 0.91 -9.30
CA ARG A 24 0.33 0.07 -10.20
C ARG A 24 -1.17 0.21 -9.92
N ALA A 25 -1.58 0.17 -8.65
CA ALA A 25 -2.98 0.31 -8.27
C ALA A 25 -3.57 1.69 -8.65
N GLN A 26 -2.74 2.72 -8.71
CA GLN A 26 -3.12 4.05 -9.18
C GLN A 26 -3.13 4.18 -10.71
N ALA A 27 -2.40 3.34 -11.44
CA ALA A 27 -2.19 3.47 -12.88
C ALA A 27 -3.09 2.57 -13.75
N THR A 28 -3.94 1.72 -13.15
CA THR A 28 -4.63 0.62 -13.86
C THR A 28 -5.76 1.02 -14.83
N GLY A 29 -5.94 2.30 -15.16
CA GLY A 29 -6.81 2.74 -16.25
C GLY A 29 -6.07 2.81 -17.61
N PRO A 30 -6.73 2.51 -18.74
CA PRO A 30 -6.13 2.70 -20.08
C PRO A 30 -5.73 4.15 -20.38
N GLU A 31 -6.26 5.10 -19.60
CA GLU A 31 -5.94 6.53 -19.67
C GLU A 31 -4.90 6.99 -18.61
N GLY A 32 -4.27 6.05 -17.87
CA GLY A 32 -3.39 6.38 -16.75
C GLY A 32 -4.11 6.96 -15.53
N LYS A 33 -5.44 6.74 -15.45
CA LYS A 33 -6.28 7.20 -14.34
C LYS A 33 -6.46 6.08 -13.30
N PRO A 34 -6.52 6.41 -12.01
CA PRO A 34 -6.88 5.44 -10.97
C PRO A 34 -8.24 4.82 -11.26
N ILE A 35 -8.33 3.49 -11.16
CA ILE A 35 -9.63 2.81 -11.24
C ILE A 35 -10.45 3.27 -10.04
N PRO A 36 -11.63 3.89 -10.24
CA PRO A 36 -12.50 4.26 -9.14
C PRO A 36 -12.85 3.02 -8.30
N GLY A 37 -12.58 3.10 -7.01
CA GLY A 37 -12.84 1.99 -6.10
C GLY A 37 -11.72 0.94 -6.00
N ALA A 38 -10.60 1.08 -6.72
CA ALA A 38 -9.44 0.23 -6.52
C ALA A 38 -8.85 0.40 -5.12
N TYR A 39 -8.32 -0.70 -4.59
CA TYR A 39 -7.58 -0.69 -3.34
C TYR A 39 -6.16 -0.18 -3.60
N ILE A 40 -5.76 0.87 -2.89
CA ILE A 40 -4.41 1.42 -2.93
C ILE A 40 -3.73 1.07 -1.61
N PRO A 41 -2.63 0.29 -1.61
CA PRO A 41 -1.93 -0.06 -0.39
C PRO A 41 -1.28 1.17 0.26
N HIS A 42 -1.35 1.22 1.59
CA HIS A 42 -0.61 2.17 2.40
C HIS A 42 0.78 1.62 2.71
N CYS A 43 1.77 2.51 2.60
CA CYS A 43 3.18 2.21 2.81
C CYS A 43 3.74 3.14 3.88
N ASP A 44 4.62 2.62 4.74
CA ASP A 44 5.34 3.40 5.73
C ASP A 44 6.48 4.23 5.11
N THR A 45 7.21 4.99 5.94
CA THR A 45 8.36 5.81 5.51
C THR A 45 9.54 4.99 4.99
N ASN A 46 9.56 3.68 5.27
CA ASN A 46 10.54 2.73 4.76
C ASN A 46 10.09 2.06 3.46
N GLY A 47 8.88 2.36 2.97
CA GLY A 47 8.25 1.70 1.83
C GLY A 47 7.78 0.28 2.15
N ARG A 48 7.62 -0.10 3.42
CA ARG A 48 6.98 -1.38 3.80
C ARG A 48 5.47 -1.19 3.87
N TYR A 49 4.72 -2.28 3.76
CA TYR A 49 3.28 -2.23 4.00
C TYR A 49 3.02 -1.86 5.45
N THR A 50 2.12 -0.91 5.68
CA THR A 50 1.61 -0.66 7.02
C THR A 50 0.83 -1.88 7.48
N SER A 51 1.03 -2.30 8.73
CA SER A 51 0.39 -3.51 9.27
C SER A 51 -1.12 -3.48 9.16
N GLN A 52 -1.72 -2.28 9.18
CA GLN A 52 -3.13 -2.05 8.89
C GLN A 52 -3.28 -1.45 7.49
N GLN A 53 -4.10 -2.08 6.67
CA GLN A 53 -4.50 -1.58 5.37
C GLN A 53 -6.00 -1.31 5.35
N CYS A 54 -6.41 -0.25 4.66
CA CYS A 54 -7.82 0.10 4.53
C CYS A 54 -8.18 0.31 3.06
N HIS A 55 -9.39 -0.11 2.70
CA HIS A 55 -9.97 0.11 1.39
C HIS A 55 -10.91 1.30 1.46
N GLY A 56 -10.43 2.47 1.04
CA GLY A 56 -11.18 3.72 1.15
C GLY A 56 -12.56 3.71 0.48
N SER A 57 -12.78 2.89 -0.56
CA SER A 57 -14.08 2.82 -1.24
C SER A 57 -15.12 1.95 -0.55
N THR A 58 -14.70 0.92 0.18
CA THR A 58 -15.61 0.03 0.93
C THR A 58 -15.60 0.32 2.43
N GLY A 59 -14.65 1.13 2.90
CA GLY A 59 -14.44 1.42 4.32
C GLY A 59 -13.95 0.22 5.15
N HIS A 60 -13.56 -0.89 4.51
CA HIS A 60 -13.03 -2.05 5.21
C HIS A 60 -11.56 -1.87 5.53
N CYS A 61 -11.13 -2.33 6.69
CA CYS A 61 -9.72 -2.39 7.07
C CYS A 61 -9.33 -3.82 7.40
N TRP A 62 -8.07 -4.19 7.23
CA TRP A 62 -7.53 -5.50 7.57
C TRP A 62 -6.07 -5.41 7.96
N CYS A 63 -5.55 -6.45 8.60
CA CYS A 63 -4.13 -6.53 8.89
C CYS A 63 -3.40 -7.24 7.76
N VAL A 64 -2.19 -6.78 7.45
CA VAL A 64 -1.30 -7.44 6.48
C VAL A 64 0.04 -7.83 7.10
N ASP A 65 0.73 -8.75 6.44
CA ASP A 65 2.12 -9.07 6.73
C ASP A 65 3.10 -8.09 6.05
N SER A 66 4.41 -8.32 6.21
CA SER A 66 5.46 -7.50 5.59
C SER A 66 5.46 -7.51 4.06
N HIS A 67 4.77 -8.47 3.44
CA HIS A 67 4.61 -8.60 2.00
C HIS A 67 3.32 -7.94 1.49
N GLY A 68 2.45 -7.48 2.39
CA GLY A 68 1.16 -6.90 2.06
C GLY A 68 0.02 -7.91 1.95
N GLN A 69 0.22 -9.15 2.43
CA GLN A 69 -0.80 -10.19 2.39
C GLN A 69 -1.76 -10.07 3.57
N GLU A 70 -3.06 -10.09 3.29
CA GLU A 70 -4.11 -10.05 4.31
C GLU A 70 -4.01 -11.25 5.27
N ARG A 71 -4.06 -10.96 6.57
CA ARG A 71 -4.15 -11.96 7.62
C ARG A 71 -5.61 -12.41 7.76
N PRO A 72 -5.90 -13.72 7.65
CA PRO A 72 -7.26 -14.24 7.77
C PRO A 72 -7.95 -13.81 9.08
N GLY A 73 -9.21 -13.39 8.99
CA GLY A 73 -10.01 -13.00 10.16
C GLY A 73 -9.68 -11.62 10.73
N THR A 74 -8.83 -10.82 10.07
CA THR A 74 -8.49 -9.45 10.52
C THR A 74 -9.27 -8.36 9.78
N ARG A 75 -10.11 -8.74 8.80
CA ARG A 75 -10.91 -7.79 8.03
C ARG A 75 -12.11 -7.30 8.84
N THR A 76 -12.14 -6.00 9.11
CA THR A 76 -13.20 -5.29 9.82
C THR A 76 -14.03 -4.44 8.86
N PRO A 77 -15.37 -4.41 9.01
CA PRO A 77 -16.22 -3.48 8.27
C PRO A 77 -16.07 -2.04 8.77
N PRO A 78 -16.52 -1.04 7.98
CA PRO A 78 -16.51 0.35 8.42
C PRO A 78 -17.30 0.53 9.73
N GLY A 79 -16.79 1.36 10.64
CA GLY A 79 -17.44 1.65 11.93
C GLY A 79 -17.18 0.62 13.03
N THR A 80 -16.33 -0.38 12.79
CA THR A 80 -15.87 -1.32 13.83
C THR A 80 -14.57 -0.83 14.46
N THR A 81 -14.31 -1.19 15.71
CA THR A 81 -13.04 -0.87 16.37
C THR A 81 -11.88 -1.49 15.59
N PRO A 82 -10.83 -0.71 15.25
CA PRO A 82 -9.66 -1.22 14.54
C PRO A 82 -9.02 -2.39 15.28
N ILE A 83 -8.73 -3.48 14.56
CA ILE A 83 -7.93 -4.58 15.10
C ILE A 83 -6.48 -4.09 15.26
N ASP A 84 -5.86 -4.41 16.40
CA ASP A 84 -4.45 -4.17 16.62
C ASP A 84 -3.61 -5.09 15.72
N CYS A 85 -3.01 -4.50 14.69
CA CYS A 85 -2.19 -5.19 13.71
C CYS A 85 -0.70 -5.25 14.10
N GLU A 86 -0.27 -4.52 15.14
CA GLU A 86 1.13 -4.46 15.60
C GLU A 86 1.47 -5.59 16.57
N ARG A 87 0.46 -6.12 17.24
CA ARG A 87 0.61 -7.25 18.15
C ARG A 87 0.11 -8.52 17.46
N PRO A 88 1.00 -9.35 16.86
CA PRO A 88 0.61 -10.72 16.55
C PRO A 88 0.27 -11.37 17.90
N SER A 89 -1.00 -11.73 18.11
CA SER A 89 -1.44 -12.47 19.29
C SER A 89 -0.52 -13.69 19.44
N LYS A 90 0.41 -13.64 20.40
CA LYS A 90 1.14 -14.83 20.83
C LYS A 90 0.07 -15.75 21.39
N LYS A 91 -0.08 -16.90 20.74
CA LYS A 91 -1.01 -17.95 21.11
C LYS A 91 -0.67 -18.50 22.49
#